data_AF-A0A3C2BY26-F1
#
_entry.id   AF-A0A3C2BY26-F1
#
_cell.length_a   1.000
_cell.length_b   1.000
_cell.length_c   1.000
_cell.angle_alpha   90.00
_cell.angle_beta   90.00
_cell.angle_gamma   90.00
#
_symmetry.space_group_name_H-M   'P 1'
#
loop_
_entity.id
_entity.type
_entity.pdbx_description
1 polymer ?
#
loop_
_entity_poly.entity_id
_entity_poly.type
_entity_poly.pdbx_seq_one_letter_code
_entity_poly.pdbx_strand_id
1 'polypeptide(L)'
;MDPAKTQDWLDEQISELRQARAEMGGDEKARIKAVERAIKRLEERHARITTGKDVGVTFEETGIDYLFVDEAHHYKNLFRQSDSYELACTGSDRASDLDFKLRSLRETKMQDAVQGGYFREGYLPAVATFATGTPVANSMSEMWVMQHYLRPELLDLAGLQEVNA
;
A
#
# COMPACT_ATOMS: atom_id res chain seq x y z
N MET A 1 -6.25 -5.91 -12.00
CA MET A 1 -5.47 -4.69 -11.84
C MET A 1 -4.79 -4.40 -13.15
N ASP A 2 -4.95 -3.19 -13.65
CA ASP A 2 -4.20 -2.70 -14.80
C ASP A 2 -2.68 -2.76 -14.50
N PRO A 3 -1.89 -3.51 -15.28
CA PRO A 3 -0.44 -3.60 -15.11
C PRO A 3 0.26 -2.25 -15.14
N ALA A 4 -0.22 -1.29 -15.96
CA ALA A 4 0.39 0.04 -16.06
C ALA A 4 0.24 0.81 -14.74
N LYS A 5 -0.97 0.86 -14.17
CA LYS A 5 -1.20 1.49 -12.86
C LYS A 5 -0.35 0.87 -11.76
N THR A 6 -0.29 -0.45 -11.70
CA THR A 6 0.54 -1.11 -10.67
C THR A 6 2.02 -0.85 -10.85
N GLN A 7 2.49 -0.62 -12.09
CA GLN A 7 3.86 -0.25 -12.38
C GLN A 7 4.15 1.19 -11.91
N ASP A 8 3.25 2.12 -12.21
CA ASP A 8 3.39 3.52 -11.76
C ASP A 8 3.51 3.61 -10.23
N TRP A 9 2.63 2.90 -9.51
CA TRP A 9 2.67 2.86 -8.03
C TRP A 9 3.91 2.16 -7.47
N LEU A 10 4.48 1.20 -8.20
CA LEU A 10 5.76 0.59 -7.83
C LEU A 10 6.89 1.59 -8.00
N ASP A 11 6.90 2.32 -9.12
CA ASP A 11 7.94 3.30 -9.43
C ASP A 11 7.94 4.47 -8.44
N GLU A 12 6.75 4.91 -7.99
CA GLU A 12 6.60 5.85 -6.87
C GLU A 12 7.25 5.34 -5.59
N GLN A 13 6.90 4.13 -5.13
CA GLN A 13 7.48 3.53 -3.92
C GLN A 13 9.00 3.35 -4.03
N ILE A 14 9.50 2.94 -5.21
CA ILE A 14 10.94 2.80 -5.44
C ILE A 14 11.62 4.17 -5.43
N SER A 15 10.96 5.21 -5.95
CA SER A 15 11.47 6.58 -5.94
C SER A 15 11.62 7.09 -4.51
N GLU A 16 10.62 6.87 -3.66
CA GLU A 16 10.68 7.22 -2.23
C GLU A 16 11.86 6.53 -1.53
N LEU A 17 12.03 5.22 -1.74
CA LEU A 17 13.17 4.48 -1.19
C LEU A 17 14.52 4.98 -1.72
N ARG A 18 14.59 5.36 -2.99
CA ARG A 18 15.82 5.93 -3.58
C ARG A 18 16.13 7.32 -3.02
N GLN A 19 15.11 8.13 -2.75
CA GLN A 19 15.27 9.41 -2.09
C GLN A 19 15.77 9.23 -0.66
N ALA A 20 15.14 8.36 0.13
CA ALA A 20 15.57 8.02 1.48
C ALA A 20 17.03 7.53 1.51
N ARG A 21 17.45 6.74 0.49
CA ARG A 21 18.85 6.33 0.32
C ARG A 21 19.78 7.51 0.03
N ALA A 22 19.35 8.47 -0.80
CA ALA A 22 20.19 9.61 -1.20
C ALA A 22 20.51 10.53 -0.01
N GLU A 23 19.66 10.53 1.01
CA GLU A 23 19.84 11.27 2.25
C GLU A 23 20.80 10.57 3.24
N MET A 24 21.20 9.32 2.99
CA MET A 24 22.08 8.54 3.88
C MET A 24 23.57 8.88 3.68
N GLY A 25 24.31 8.88 4.79
CA GLY A 25 25.77 9.03 4.79
C GLY A 25 26.50 7.81 4.21
N GLY A 26 27.71 8.02 3.67
CA GLY A 26 28.53 6.93 3.09
C GLY A 26 29.03 5.90 4.11
N ASP A 27 28.95 6.22 5.39
CA ASP A 27 29.21 5.37 6.55
C ASP A 27 28.02 4.46 6.91
N GLU A 28 26.79 4.77 6.46
CA GLU A 28 25.58 3.98 6.67
C GLU A 28 25.45 2.78 5.71
N LYS A 29 26.56 2.09 5.40
CA LYS A 29 26.61 0.99 4.41
C LYS A 29 25.57 -0.10 4.63
N ALA A 30 25.27 -0.43 5.89
CA ALA A 30 24.28 -1.45 6.24
C ALA A 30 22.85 -1.01 5.85
N ARG A 31 22.51 0.25 6.09
CA ARG A 31 21.20 0.83 5.80
C ARG A 31 20.99 1.01 4.30
N ILE A 32 22.01 1.50 3.58
CA ILE A 32 22.01 1.56 2.11
C ILE A 32 21.73 0.18 1.51
N LYS A 33 22.41 -0.86 2.01
CA LYS A 33 22.20 -2.24 1.54
C LYS A 33 20.81 -2.78 1.90
N ALA A 34 20.23 -2.34 3.02
CA ALA A 34 18.86 -2.69 3.40
C ALA A 34 17.84 -2.09 2.42
N VAL A 35 18.00 -0.82 2.05
CA VAL A 35 17.18 -0.14 1.04
C VAL A 35 17.30 -0.81 -0.34
N GLU A 36 18.52 -1.09 -0.80
CA GLU A 36 18.71 -1.77 -2.10
C GLU A 36 18.04 -3.15 -2.14
N ARG A 37 18.09 -3.89 -1.01
CA ARG A 37 17.38 -5.18 -0.87
C ARG A 37 15.87 -4.99 -0.84
N ALA A 38 15.38 -3.93 -0.22
CA ALA A 38 13.96 -3.60 -0.19
C ALA A 38 13.41 -3.31 -1.59
N ILE A 39 14.11 -2.46 -2.36
CA ILE A 39 13.77 -2.15 -3.76
C ILE A 39 13.67 -3.44 -4.58
N LYS A 40 14.71 -4.29 -4.54
CA LYS A 40 14.73 -5.55 -5.28
C LYS A 40 13.56 -6.47 -4.89
N ARG A 41 13.20 -6.54 -3.61
CA ARG A 41 12.06 -7.36 -3.14
C ARG A 41 10.72 -6.81 -3.63
N LEU A 42 10.57 -5.49 -3.70
CA LEU A 42 9.37 -4.86 -4.24
C LEU A 42 9.20 -5.18 -5.72
N GLU A 43 10.27 -5.04 -6.52
CA GLU A 43 10.29 -5.41 -7.94
C GLU A 43 9.94 -6.90 -8.14
N GLU A 44 10.60 -7.80 -7.40
CA GLU A 44 10.32 -9.24 -7.46
C GLU A 44 8.88 -9.59 -7.06
N ARG A 45 8.32 -8.89 -6.05
CA ARG A 45 6.94 -9.10 -5.62
C ARG A 45 5.96 -8.62 -6.67
N HIS A 46 6.16 -7.41 -7.20
CA HIS A 46 5.32 -6.88 -8.25
C HIS A 46 5.31 -7.81 -9.46
N ALA A 47 6.49 -8.27 -9.88
CA ALA A 47 6.60 -9.26 -10.95
C ALA A 47 5.78 -10.52 -10.64
N ARG A 48 5.83 -11.08 -9.43
CA ARG A 48 5.01 -12.24 -9.04
C ARG A 48 3.50 -11.96 -9.07
N ILE A 49 3.07 -10.78 -8.62
CA ILE A 49 1.65 -10.40 -8.55
C ILE A 49 1.09 -10.11 -9.95
N THR A 50 1.93 -9.67 -10.88
CA THR A 50 1.54 -9.26 -12.23
C THR A 50 1.71 -10.37 -13.26
N THR A 51 2.70 -11.25 -13.09
CA THR A 51 2.97 -12.37 -14.02
C THR A 51 1.86 -13.40 -13.96
N GLY A 52 1.27 -13.73 -15.11
CA GLY A 52 0.22 -14.76 -15.23
C GLY A 52 -1.20 -14.28 -14.94
N LYS A 53 -1.43 -12.96 -14.83
CA LYS A 53 -2.79 -12.39 -14.86
C LYS A 53 -3.30 -12.36 -16.31
N ASP A 54 -4.50 -12.87 -16.53
CA ASP A 54 -5.12 -12.94 -17.86
C ASP A 54 -5.25 -11.56 -18.51
N VAL A 55 -4.98 -11.47 -19.82
CA VAL A 55 -5.11 -10.27 -20.67
C VAL A 55 -6.59 -9.94 -20.98
N GLY A 56 -7.50 -10.43 -20.14
CA GLY A 56 -8.94 -10.23 -20.29
C GLY A 56 -9.36 -8.94 -19.61
N VAL A 57 -10.18 -9.08 -18.57
CA VAL A 57 -10.78 -7.96 -17.83
C VAL A 57 -9.92 -7.62 -16.62
N THR A 58 -9.48 -6.37 -16.55
CA THR A 58 -8.79 -5.77 -15.40
C THR A 58 -9.78 -5.50 -14.25
N PHE A 59 -9.27 -5.15 -13.06
CA PHE A 59 -10.16 -4.99 -11.90
C PHE A 59 -11.03 -3.73 -12.08
N GLU A 60 -10.43 -2.70 -12.65
CA GLU A 60 -11.03 -1.43 -13.01
C GLU A 60 -12.20 -1.61 -13.99
N GLU A 61 -12.05 -2.50 -14.97
CA GLU A 61 -13.08 -2.79 -15.97
C GLU A 61 -14.27 -3.59 -15.42
N THR A 62 -14.16 -4.18 -14.22
CA THR A 62 -15.29 -4.90 -13.60
C THR A 62 -16.40 -3.97 -13.10
N GLY A 63 -16.11 -2.67 -12.94
CA GLY A 63 -17.05 -1.70 -12.36
C GLY A 63 -17.27 -1.86 -10.85
N ILE A 64 -16.46 -2.67 -10.16
CA ILE A 64 -16.48 -2.76 -8.70
C ILE A 64 -16.04 -1.41 -8.13
N ASP A 65 -16.85 -0.85 -7.23
CA ASP A 65 -16.61 0.43 -6.57
C ASP A 65 -16.43 0.30 -5.04
N TYR A 66 -16.60 -0.90 -4.48
CA TYR A 66 -16.53 -1.15 -3.05
C TYR A 66 -16.18 -2.60 -2.73
N LEU A 67 -15.41 -2.82 -1.66
CA LEU A 67 -15.02 -4.16 -1.19
C LEU A 67 -15.54 -4.47 0.21
N PHE A 68 -16.14 -5.64 0.38
CA PHE A 68 -16.33 -6.25 1.69
C PHE A 68 -15.24 -7.29 1.90
N VAL A 69 -14.32 -7.03 2.82
CA VAL A 69 -13.20 -7.92 3.13
C VAL A 69 -13.52 -8.63 4.43
N ASP A 70 -13.92 -9.90 4.31
CA ASP A 70 -14.04 -10.79 5.45
C ASP A 70 -12.66 -11.34 5.86
N GLU A 71 -12.52 -11.66 7.14
CA GLU A 71 -11.27 -12.01 7.80
C GLU A 71 -10.09 -11.12 7.40
N ALA A 72 -10.29 -9.80 7.53
CA ALA A 72 -9.32 -8.77 7.15
C ALA A 72 -7.92 -8.96 7.77
N HIS A 73 -7.80 -9.65 8.91
CA HIS A 73 -6.53 -10.02 9.51
C HIS A 73 -5.63 -10.85 8.57
N HIS A 74 -6.16 -11.52 7.55
CA HIS A 74 -5.35 -12.20 6.53
C HIS A 74 -4.51 -11.26 5.65
N TYR A 75 -4.84 -9.96 5.64
CA TYR A 75 -4.17 -8.94 4.82
C TYR A 75 -3.21 -8.05 5.63
N LYS A 76 -2.94 -8.37 6.89
CA LYS A 76 -2.09 -7.57 7.81
C LYS A 76 -0.61 -7.48 7.43
N ASN A 77 -0.14 -8.34 6.52
CA ASN A 77 1.26 -8.44 6.14
C ASN A 77 1.57 -7.60 4.88
N LEU A 78 1.29 -6.29 4.91
CA LEU A 78 1.74 -5.36 3.88
C LEU A 78 3.28 -5.18 3.93
N PHE A 79 3.93 -4.88 2.81
CA PHE A 79 5.37 -4.60 2.83
C PHE A 79 5.66 -3.36 3.67
N ARG A 80 6.65 -3.43 4.55
CA ARG A 80 7.09 -2.31 5.38
C ARG A 80 8.60 -2.41 5.57
N GLN A 81 9.33 -1.38 5.15
CA GLN A 81 10.75 -1.26 5.44
C GLN A 81 10.91 -0.53 6.78
N SER A 82 11.64 -1.13 7.72
CA SER A 82 11.99 -0.50 9.00
C SER A 82 13.32 -1.01 9.52
N ASP A 83 14.02 -0.18 10.29
CA ASP A 83 15.19 -0.58 11.07
C ASP A 83 14.75 -1.36 12.34
N SER A 84 13.50 -1.17 12.80
CA SER A 84 12.92 -1.94 13.90
C SER A 84 12.34 -3.27 13.41
N TYR A 85 12.80 -4.37 14.02
CA TYR A 85 12.35 -5.72 13.67
C TYR A 85 10.83 -5.92 13.84
N GLU A 86 10.21 -5.26 14.83
CA GLU A 86 8.78 -5.39 15.11
C GLU A 86 7.89 -4.66 14.08
N LEU A 87 8.45 -3.65 13.41
CA LEU A 87 7.75 -2.83 12.42
C LEU A 87 8.01 -3.33 10.99
N ALA A 88 9.20 -3.87 10.74
CA ALA A 88 9.60 -4.41 9.47
C ALA A 88 8.73 -5.62 9.08
N CYS A 89 8.26 -5.64 7.83
CA CYS A 89 7.55 -6.77 7.28
C CYS A 89 8.00 -7.03 5.85
N THR A 90 8.33 -8.28 5.56
CA THR A 90 8.71 -8.69 4.21
C THR A 90 7.58 -8.51 3.21
N GLY A 91 6.33 -8.45 3.65
CA GLY A 91 5.13 -8.29 2.83
C GLY A 91 4.58 -9.62 2.29
N SER A 92 3.30 -9.66 1.98
CA SER A 92 2.59 -10.79 1.40
C SER A 92 1.89 -10.40 0.10
N ASP A 93 1.84 -11.32 -0.86
CA ASP A 93 1.31 -11.03 -2.19
C ASP A 93 -0.19 -10.68 -2.12
N ARG A 94 -0.94 -11.27 -1.18
CA ARG A 94 -2.36 -10.93 -0.91
C ARG A 94 -2.53 -9.51 -0.35
N ALA A 95 -1.69 -9.09 0.60
CA ALA A 95 -1.76 -7.75 1.17
C ALA A 95 -1.42 -6.68 0.13
N SER A 96 -0.41 -6.92 -0.70
CA SER A 96 -0.06 -6.02 -1.81
C SER A 96 -1.17 -5.96 -2.88
N ASP A 97 -1.78 -7.09 -3.24
CA ASP A 97 -2.91 -7.10 -4.19
C ASP A 97 -4.15 -6.35 -3.64
N LEU A 98 -4.45 -6.48 -2.34
CA LEU A 98 -5.51 -5.70 -1.70
C LEU A 98 -5.17 -4.21 -1.68
N ASP A 99 -3.94 -3.85 -1.34
CA ASP A 99 -3.48 -2.46 -1.32
C ASP A 99 -3.68 -1.77 -2.66
N PHE A 100 -3.26 -2.43 -3.75
CA PHE A 100 -3.46 -1.96 -5.12
C PHE A 100 -4.94 -1.75 -5.45
N LYS A 101 -5.82 -2.66 -5.05
CA LYS A 101 -7.27 -2.52 -5.28
C LYS A 101 -7.86 -1.34 -4.52
N LEU A 102 -7.52 -1.21 -3.23
CA LEU A 102 -8.02 -0.10 -2.40
C LEU A 102 -7.54 1.25 -2.93
N ARG A 103 -6.27 1.33 -3.35
CA ARG A 103 -5.71 2.53 -3.99
C ARG A 103 -6.46 2.86 -5.29
N SER A 104 -6.66 1.90 -6.17
CA SER A 104 -7.41 2.09 -7.44
C SER A 104 -8.83 2.62 -7.21
N LEU A 105 -9.55 2.04 -6.24
CA LEU A 105 -10.90 2.47 -5.89
C LEU A 105 -10.92 3.90 -5.34
N ARG A 106 -9.94 4.26 -4.52
CA ARG A 106 -9.84 5.62 -3.96
C ARG A 106 -9.56 6.64 -5.05
N GLU A 107 -8.56 6.38 -5.88
CA GLU A 107 -8.19 7.27 -6.98
C GLU A 107 -9.39 7.50 -7.93
N THR A 108 -10.09 6.42 -8.28
CA THR A 108 -11.28 6.49 -9.14
C THR A 108 -12.39 7.33 -8.49
N LYS A 109 -12.74 7.06 -7.23
CA LYS A 109 -13.77 7.84 -6.51
C LYS A 109 -13.37 9.30 -6.26
N MET A 110 -12.08 9.58 -6.10
CA MET A 110 -11.58 10.96 -6.00
C MET A 110 -11.71 11.68 -7.34
N GLN A 111 -11.36 11.03 -8.45
CA GLN A 111 -11.53 11.58 -9.80
C GLN A 111 -13.02 11.88 -10.08
N ASP A 112 -13.91 10.95 -9.75
CA ASP A 112 -15.36 11.14 -9.88
C ASP A 112 -15.86 12.32 -9.03
N ALA A 113 -15.31 12.52 -7.84
CA ALA A 113 -15.66 13.65 -6.97
C ALA A 113 -15.23 14.99 -7.55
N VAL A 114 -14.04 15.04 -8.15
CA VAL A 114 -13.54 16.24 -8.82
C VAL A 114 -14.39 16.54 -10.05
N GLN A 115 -14.63 15.55 -10.92
CA GLN A 115 -15.43 15.72 -12.14
C GLN A 115 -16.90 16.06 -11.83
N GLY A 116 -17.47 15.45 -10.79
CA GLY A 116 -18.83 15.71 -10.33
C GLY A 116 -18.99 17.00 -9.51
N GLY A 117 -17.90 17.71 -9.21
CA GLY A 117 -17.95 18.97 -8.47
C GLY A 117 -18.36 18.85 -6.99
N TYR A 118 -18.24 17.67 -6.40
CA TYR A 118 -18.57 17.42 -4.99
C TYR A 118 -17.34 17.09 -4.12
N PHE A 119 -16.14 17.13 -4.70
CA PHE A 119 -14.89 17.09 -3.96
C PHE A 119 -14.81 18.23 -2.93
N ARG A 120 -14.29 17.91 -1.75
CA ARG A 120 -14.04 18.86 -0.65
C ARG A 120 -12.69 18.57 -0.03
N GLU A 121 -12.06 19.58 0.56
CA GLU A 121 -10.85 19.38 1.35
C GLU A 121 -11.10 18.36 2.46
N GLY A 122 -10.19 17.39 2.60
CA GLY A 122 -10.36 16.26 3.52
C GLY A 122 -11.34 15.18 3.06
N TYR A 123 -11.85 15.23 1.83
CA TYR A 123 -12.68 14.16 1.28
C TYR A 123 -11.87 12.88 1.07
N LEU A 124 -12.14 11.86 1.90
CA LEU A 124 -11.68 10.50 1.66
C LEU A 124 -12.88 9.60 1.32
N PRO A 125 -12.94 9.01 0.12
CA PRO A 125 -14.00 8.08 -0.23
C PRO A 125 -13.85 6.76 0.54
N ALA A 126 -14.95 6.26 1.08
CA ALA A 126 -15.01 4.89 1.59
C ALA A 126 -14.97 3.89 0.43
N VAL A 127 -13.99 2.99 0.48
CA VAL A 127 -13.75 1.99 -0.58
C VAL A 127 -13.87 0.54 -0.09
N ALA A 128 -13.85 0.32 1.22
CA ALA A 128 -14.00 -1.02 1.78
C ALA A 128 -14.60 -1.03 3.20
N THR A 129 -15.20 -2.17 3.55
CA THR A 129 -15.54 -2.57 4.93
C THR A 129 -14.73 -3.80 5.28
N PHE A 130 -14.03 -3.75 6.42
CA PHE A 130 -13.28 -4.88 6.96
C PHE A 130 -14.08 -5.55 8.07
N ALA A 131 -14.41 -6.83 7.88
CA ALA A 131 -14.98 -7.68 8.90
C ALA A 131 -13.90 -8.64 9.40
N THR A 132 -13.70 -8.69 10.73
CA THR A 132 -12.81 -9.69 11.33
C THR A 132 -13.11 -9.87 12.81
N GLY A 133 -13.00 -11.10 13.30
CA GLY A 133 -13.09 -11.41 14.73
C GLY A 133 -11.83 -11.06 15.53
N THR A 134 -10.73 -10.70 14.83
CA THR A 134 -9.41 -10.44 15.41
C THR A 134 -8.84 -9.13 14.86
N PRO A 135 -9.45 -7.97 15.21
CA PRO A 135 -9.18 -6.69 14.55
C PRO A 135 -7.71 -6.27 14.58
N VAL A 136 -6.95 -6.66 15.62
CA VAL A 136 -5.51 -6.47 15.72
C VAL A 136 -4.94 -7.63 16.52
N ALA A 137 -4.11 -8.47 15.90
CA ALA A 137 -3.49 -9.60 16.55
C ALA A 137 -2.06 -9.22 17.00
N ASN A 138 -1.98 -8.37 18.03
CA ASN A 138 -0.83 -8.19 18.91
C ASN A 138 0.33 -7.28 18.47
N SER A 139 0.24 -6.47 17.40
CA SER A 139 1.31 -5.49 17.10
C SER A 139 0.84 -4.13 16.59
N MET A 140 1.61 -3.08 16.92
CA MET A 140 1.45 -1.72 16.38
C MET A 140 1.55 -1.70 14.85
N SER A 141 2.38 -2.59 14.28
CA SER A 141 2.55 -2.69 12.83
C SER A 141 1.29 -3.19 12.11
N GLU A 142 0.48 -4.04 12.75
CA GLU A 142 -0.81 -4.46 12.18
C GLU A 142 -1.85 -3.34 12.23
N MET A 143 -1.87 -2.56 13.33
CA MET A 143 -2.74 -1.39 13.44
C MET A 143 -2.44 -0.37 12.34
N TRP A 144 -1.16 -0.10 12.11
CA TRP A 144 -0.73 0.81 11.05
C TRP A 144 -1.22 0.34 9.68
N VAL A 145 -1.17 -0.97 9.38
CA VAL A 145 -1.68 -1.51 8.11
C VAL A 145 -3.18 -1.35 7.96
N MET A 146 -3.95 -1.65 9.00
CA MET A 146 -5.41 -1.45 8.94
C MET A 146 -5.75 0.04 8.79
N GLN A 147 -4.96 0.91 9.41
CA GLN A 147 -5.11 2.36 9.29
C GLN A 147 -4.79 2.83 7.86
N HIS A 148 -3.68 2.39 7.28
CA HIS A 148 -3.29 2.62 5.88
C HIS A 148 -4.39 2.15 4.91
N TYR A 149 -5.01 1.00 5.21
CA TYR A 149 -6.08 0.45 4.38
C TYR A 149 -7.43 1.12 4.53
N LEU A 150 -7.76 1.76 5.65
CA LEU A 150 -9.10 2.31 5.88
C LEU A 150 -9.11 3.83 5.86
N ARG A 151 -8.15 4.47 6.53
CA ARG A 151 -8.03 5.93 6.63
C ARG A 151 -6.55 6.36 6.56
N PRO A 152 -5.92 6.31 5.38
CA PRO A 152 -4.52 6.73 5.21
C PRO A 152 -4.30 8.22 5.54
N GLU A 153 -5.30 9.08 5.35
CA GLU A 153 -5.23 10.50 5.70
C GLU A 153 -5.04 10.75 7.20
N LEU A 154 -5.45 9.82 8.07
CA LEU A 154 -5.16 9.92 9.50
C LEU A 154 -3.68 9.68 9.80
N LEU A 155 -3.00 8.85 9.00
CA LEU A 155 -1.55 8.69 9.08
C LEU A 155 -0.86 9.95 8.57
N ASP A 156 -1.34 10.53 7.47
CA ASP A 156 -0.83 11.79 6.92
C ASP A 156 -0.88 12.92 7.96
N LEU A 157 -2.05 13.09 8.61
CA LEU A 157 -2.25 14.10 9.64
C LEU A 157 -1.39 13.89 10.88
N ALA A 158 -1.06 12.64 11.19
CA ALA A 158 -0.17 12.29 12.30
C ALA A 158 1.32 12.37 11.92
N GLY A 159 1.64 12.57 10.64
CA GLY A 159 3.01 12.47 10.13
C GLY A 159 3.53 11.03 10.06
N LEU A 160 2.66 10.02 10.10
CA LEU A 160 2.98 8.58 10.17
C LEU A 160 2.79 7.85 8.84
N GLN A 161 3.01 8.55 7.72
CA GLN A 161 2.90 7.98 6.36
C GLN A 161 3.89 6.84 6.14
N GLU A 162 5.07 6.95 6.74
CA GLU A 162 6.03 5.86 6.82
C GLU A 162 5.93 5.18 8.18
N VAL A 163 6.12 3.87 8.20
CA VAL A 163 6.14 3.11 9.47
C VAL A 163 7.29 3.55 10.41
N ASN A 164 8.28 4.30 9.91
CA ASN A 164 9.45 4.75 10.65
C ASN A 164 9.36 6.20 11.14
N ALA A 165 8.29 6.92 10.81
CA ALA A 165 8.14 8.32 11.15
C ALA A 165 7.83 8.55 12.64
#